data_AF-A0A965I3S5-F1
#
_entry.id   AF-A0A965I3S5-F1
#
_cell.length_a   1.000
_cell.length_b   1.000
_cell.length_c   1.000
_cell.angle_alpha   90.00
_cell.angle_beta   90.00
_cell.angle_gamma   90.00
#
_symmetry.space_group_name_H-M   'P 1'
#
loop_
_entity.id
_entity.type
_entity.pdbx_description
1 polymer ?
#
loop_
_entity_poly.entity_id
_entity_poly.type
_entity_poly.pdbx_seq_one_letter_code
_entity_poly.pdbx_strand_id
1 'polypeptide(L)' 'MPSAPCKLRRLSGADLPAMRGLLALYAEAFEMPAEYLDKQPDDDWLGHLLQRPDFISLIAEREDG' A
#
# COMPACT_ATOMS: atom_id res chain seq x y z
N MET A 1 13.81 -21.94 1.97
CA MET A 1 14.82 -20.87 1.86
C MET A 1 14.48 -19.81 2.88
N PRO A 2 15.44 -19.24 3.64
CA PRO A 2 15.13 -18.11 4.51
C PRO A 2 14.69 -16.93 3.64
N SER A 3 13.58 -16.30 4.01
CA SER A 3 13.10 -15.08 3.34
C SER A 3 14.10 -13.94 3.55
N ALA A 4 14.26 -13.09 2.54
CA ALA A 4 15.06 -11.87 2.65
C ALA A 4 14.56 -11.02 3.82
N PRO A 5 15.44 -10.29 4.53
CA PRO A 5 15.02 -9.41 5.60
C PRO A 5 14.09 -8.32 5.05
N CYS A 6 13.05 -8.00 5.81
CA CYS A 6 12.09 -6.97 5.44
C CYS A 6 11.68 -6.15 6.67
N LYS A 7 11.38 -4.89 6.42
CA LYS A 7 10.86 -3.95 7.41
C LYS A 7 9.35 -3.85 7.27
N LEU A 8 8.62 -4.13 8.35
CA LEU A 8 7.18 -3.90 8.42
C LEU A 8 6.90 -2.45 8.84
N ARG A 9 6.04 -1.77 8.11
CA ARG A 9 5.66 -0.37 8.40
C ARG A 9 4.15 -0.19 8.29
N ARG A 10 3.56 0.49 9.27
CA ARG A 10 2.19 1.02 9.18
C ARG A 10 2.19 2.31 8.39
N LEU A 11 1.28 2.42 7.41
CA LEU A 11 1.11 3.64 6.64
C LEU A 11 0.30 4.68 7.42
N SER A 12 0.65 5.95 7.22
CA SER A 12 -0.04 7.14 7.72
C SER A 12 -0.58 7.97 6.54
N GLY A 13 -1.34 9.03 6.82
CA GLY A 13 -1.85 9.94 5.78
C GLY A 13 -0.77 10.62 4.93
N ALA A 14 0.50 10.61 5.37
CA ALA A 14 1.61 11.15 4.59
C ALA A 14 2.22 10.14 3.59
N ASP A 15 1.82 8.86 3.65
CA ASP A 15 2.45 7.77 2.91
C ASP A 15 1.74 7.42 1.59
N LEU A 16 1.21 8.43 0.89
CA LEU A 16 0.42 8.22 -0.34
C LEU A 16 1.18 7.44 -1.43
N PRO A 17 2.48 7.71 -1.71
CA PRO A 17 3.21 6.93 -2.72
C PRO A 17 3.29 5.44 -2.35
N ALA A 18 3.47 5.12 -1.08
CA ALA A 18 3.52 3.75 -0.60
C ALA A 18 2.14 3.07 -0.68
N MET A 19 1.05 3.79 -0.43
CA MET A 19 -0.31 3.29 -0.61
C MET A 19 -0.60 2.97 -2.10
N ARG A 20 -0.19 3.84 -3.03
CA ARG A 20 -0.30 3.58 -4.48
C ARG A 20 0.50 2.36 -4.90
N GLY A 21 1.72 2.23 -4.38
CA GLY A 21 2.56 1.05 -4.60
C GLY A 21 1.93 -0.24 -4.07
N LEU A 22 1.27 -0.18 -2.91
CA LEU A 22 0.53 -1.32 -2.36
C LEU A 22 -0.66 -1.72 -3.24
N LEU A 23 -1.41 -0.75 -3.78
CA LEU A 23 -2.50 -1.05 -4.72
C LEU A 23 -1.98 -1.68 -6.02
N ALA A 24 -0.85 -1.21 -6.53
CA ALA A 24 -0.19 -1.85 -7.68
C ALA A 24 0.30 -3.26 -7.35
N LEU A 25 0.81 -3.49 -6.14
CA LEU A 25 1.18 -4.83 -5.68
C LEU A 25 -0.04 -5.76 -5.62
N TYR A 26 -1.19 -5.29 -5.14
CA TYR A 26 -2.43 -6.08 -5.14
C TYR A 26 -2.94 -6.38 -6.56
N ALA A 27 -2.85 -5.40 -7.47
CA ALA A 27 -3.17 -5.60 -8.89
C ALA A 27 -2.38 -6.78 -9.48
N GLU A 28 -1.07 -6.83 -9.21
CA GLU A 28 -0.18 -7.90 -9.66
C GLU A 28 -0.46 -9.22 -8.92
N ALA A 29 -0.42 -9.21 -7.59
CA ALA A 29 -0.48 -10.41 -6.77
C ALA A 29 -1.82 -11.16 -6.88
N PHE A 30 -2.90 -10.43 -7.16
CA PHE A 30 -4.22 -11.01 -7.36
C PHE A 30 -4.61 -11.15 -8.83
N GLU A 31 -3.78 -10.69 -9.76
CA GLU A 31 -4.06 -10.69 -11.21
C GLU A 31 -5.32 -9.88 -11.59
N MET A 32 -5.58 -8.78 -10.86
CA MET A 32 -6.80 -7.96 -10.99
C MET A 32 -6.49 -6.47 -11.25
N PRO A 33 -5.77 -6.11 -12.34
CA PRO A 33 -5.33 -4.74 -12.55
C PRO A 33 -6.47 -3.72 -12.66
N ALA A 34 -7.57 -4.06 -13.34
CA ALA A 34 -8.69 -3.14 -13.50
C ALA A 34 -9.36 -2.78 -12.16
N GLU A 35 -9.38 -3.71 -11.19
CA GLU A 35 -10.03 -3.48 -9.89
C GLU A 35 -9.20 -2.56 -8.99
N TYR A 36 -7.87 -2.68 -9.08
CA TYR A 36 -6.96 -1.94 -8.21
C TYR A 36 -6.38 -0.68 -8.85
N LEU A 37 -6.41 -0.51 -10.18
CA LEU A 37 -5.72 0.60 -10.87
C LEU A 37 -6.65 1.59 -11.58
N ASP A 38 -7.76 1.13 -12.18
CA ASP A 38 -8.54 1.99 -13.10
C ASP A 38 -9.36 3.07 -12.38
N LYS A 39 -9.76 2.83 -11.14
CA LYS A 39 -10.65 3.70 -10.36
C LYS A 39 -10.12 3.98 -8.96
N GLN A 40 -8.81 4.17 -8.85
CA GLN A 40 -8.26 4.52 -7.55
C GLN A 40 -8.82 5.87 -7.08
N PRO A 41 -9.18 6.00 -5.79
CA PRO A 41 -9.54 7.29 -5.20
C PRO A 41 -8.40 8.28 -5.35
N ASP A 42 -8.70 9.58 -5.27
CA ASP A 42 -7.68 10.62 -5.28
C ASP A 42 -6.82 10.63 -3.99
N ASP A 43 -5.79 11.47 -4.00
CA ASP A 43 -4.83 11.56 -2.90
C ASP A 43 -5.45 12.11 -1.61
N ASP A 44 -6.39 13.06 -1.72
CA ASP A 44 -7.11 13.61 -0.56
C ASP A 44 -7.94 12.54 0.13
N TRP A 45 -8.64 11.71 -0.65
CA TRP A 45 -9.43 10.60 -0.15
C TRP A 45 -8.56 9.54 0.52
N LEU A 46 -7.46 9.14 -0.13
CA LEU A 46 -6.52 8.15 0.44
C LEU A 46 -5.86 8.67 1.71
N GLY A 47 -5.49 9.94 1.75
CA GLY A 47 -4.93 10.59 2.93
C GLY A 47 -5.90 10.54 4.11
N HIS A 48 -7.18 10.87 3.88
CA HIS A 48 -8.23 10.76 4.89
C HIS A 48 -8.44 9.31 5.33
N LEU A 49 -8.49 8.35 4.41
CA LEU A 49 -8.64 6.93 4.75
C LEU A 49 -7.51 6.47 5.68
N LEU A 50 -6.26 6.83 5.39
CA LEU A 50 -5.09 6.44 6.19
C LEU A 50 -5.01 7.11 7.56
N GLN A 51 -5.73 8.21 7.77
CA GLN A 51 -5.83 8.88 9.08
C GLN A 51 -6.94 8.30 9.96
N ARG A 52 -7.84 7.49 9.41
CA ARG A 52 -8.94 6.92 10.18
C ARG A 52 -8.42 5.96 11.27
N PRO A 53 -8.93 6.03 12.51
CA PRO A 53 -8.47 5.18 13.60
C PRO A 53 -8.84 3.70 13.41
N ASP A 54 -9.86 3.41 12.61
CA ASP A 54 -10.38 2.07 12.31
C ASP A 54 -9.81 1.47 11.01
N PHE A 55 -8.98 2.21 10.29
CA PHE A 55 -8.29 1.72 9.09
C PHE A 55 -6.80 1.54 9.36
N ILE A 56 -6.28 0.35 9.05
CA ILE A 56 -4.87 0.01 9.23
C ILE A 56 -4.36 -0.60 7.93
N SER A 57 -3.37 0.06 7.33
CA SER A 57 -2.62 -0.47 6.19
C SER A 57 -1.17 -0.72 6.60
N LEU A 58 -0.66 -1.91 6.27
CA LEU A 58 0.69 -2.35 6.56
C LEU A 58 1.39 -2.71 5.25
N ILE A 59 2.66 -2.37 5.15
CA ILE A 59 3.52 -2.78 4.04
C ILE A 59 4.77 -3.48 4.56
N ALA A 60 5.30 -4.40 3.76
CA ALA A 60 6.62 -4.96 3.94
C ALA A 60 7.56 -4.39 2.86
N GLU A 61 8.59 -3.70 3.28
CA GLU A 61 9.65 -3.16 2.41
C GLU A 61 10.88 -4.07 2.54
N ARG A 62 11.52 -4.42 1.42
CA ARG A 62 12.83 -5.10 1.47
C ARG A 62 13.86 -4.16 2.10
N GLU A 63 14.78 -4.70 2.89
CA GLU A 63 15.81 -3.86 3.56
C GLU A 63 16.95 -3.44 2.61
N ASP A 64 16.96 -4.00 1.41
CA ASP A 64 17.89 -3.79 0.32
C ASP A 64 17.26 -2.86 -0.74
N GLY A 65 17.66 -1.59 -0.70
CA GLY A 65 17.38 -0.59 -1.73
C GLY A 65 18.36 -0.65 -2.89
#